data_AF-A0A817WZT7-F1
#
_entry.id   AF-A0A817WZT7-F1
#
_cell.length_a   1.000
_cell.length_b   1.000
_cell.length_c   1.000
_cell.angle_alpha   90.00
_cell.angle_beta   90.00
_cell.angle_gamma   90.00
#
_symmetry.space_group_name_H-M   'P 1'
#
loop_
_entity.id
_entity.type
_entity.pdbx_description
1 polymer ?
#
loop_
_entity_poly.entity_id
_entity_poly.type
_entity_poly.pdbx_seq_one_letter_code
_entity_poly.pdbx_strand_id
1 'polypeptide(L)'
;FRMNNSNSTLIEQDQVQHNPSYLMDNTPKTIPNVENNKEPHPVVIDMWTEDHVKSFLLDKELDALLPVMEGMNGKILHQAYFMCQANQQGMFLSLKEDVNRSQRATLSLKDYLTFLEEIKIYIPFTASNSLNPASSVCNLM
;
A
#
# COMPACT_ATOMS: atom_id res chain seq x y z
N PHE A 1 -5.80 19.69 -56.14
CA PHE A 1 -6.61 18.85 -57.05
C PHE A 1 -7.47 17.90 -56.24
N ARG A 2 -8.80 18.11 -56.26
CA ARG A 2 -9.82 17.16 -55.76
C ARG A 2 -9.98 16.05 -56.80
N MET A 3 -10.07 14.80 -56.38
CA MET A 3 -10.91 13.79 -57.04
C MET A 3 -11.55 12.90 -55.98
N ASN A 4 -12.87 13.06 -55.86
CA ASN A 4 -13.78 12.04 -55.35
C ASN A 4 -13.86 10.90 -56.38
N ASN A 5 -14.10 9.67 -55.93
CA ASN A 5 -15.04 8.82 -56.65
C ASN A 5 -15.72 7.83 -55.70
N SER A 6 -17.04 7.95 -55.64
CA SER A 6 -17.98 7.01 -55.02
C SER A 6 -18.64 6.18 -56.12
N ASN A 7 -18.99 4.92 -55.82
CA ASN A 7 -20.26 4.23 -56.14
C ASN A 7 -20.04 2.69 -56.15
N SER A 8 -20.77 1.89 -55.35
CA SER A 8 -22.17 1.40 -55.54
C SER A 8 -22.25 0.43 -56.74
N THR A 9 -22.86 -0.78 -56.75
CA THR A 9 -23.81 -1.51 -55.86
C THR A 9 -23.99 -2.95 -56.44
N LEU A 10 -24.87 -3.76 -55.79
CA LEU A 10 -25.68 -4.91 -56.30
C LEU A 10 -25.07 -6.34 -56.14
N ILE A 11 -25.46 -7.17 -55.15
CA ILE A 11 -26.66 -8.04 -54.90
C ILE A 11 -26.70 -9.34 -55.74
N GLU A 12 -26.71 -10.51 -55.06
CA GLU A 12 -27.69 -11.64 -55.17
C GLU A 12 -27.26 -12.73 -54.17
N GLN A 13 -27.94 -12.88 -53.02
CA GLN A 13 -29.05 -13.80 -52.71
C GLN A 13 -28.74 -15.29 -52.88
N ASP A 14 -28.65 -16.00 -51.75
CA ASP A 14 -29.21 -17.34 -51.61
C ASP A 14 -29.71 -17.53 -50.16
N GLN A 15 -31.00 -17.82 -50.01
CA GLN A 15 -31.70 -18.11 -48.75
C GLN A 15 -32.05 -19.59 -48.71
N VAL A 16 -31.73 -20.28 -47.60
CA VAL A 16 -32.59 -21.27 -46.90
C VAL A 16 -31.87 -21.55 -45.55
N GLN A 17 -32.43 -21.75 -44.35
CA GLN A 17 -33.76 -22.15 -43.90
C GLN A 17 -33.83 -21.95 -42.37
N HIS A 18 -35.05 -21.70 -41.86
CA HIS A 18 -35.49 -21.59 -40.46
C HIS A 18 -34.77 -22.39 -39.36
N ASN A 19 -34.51 -21.75 -38.21
CA ASN A 19 -35.30 -21.99 -36.99
C ASN A 19 -35.09 -20.90 -35.90
N PRO A 20 -36.14 -20.53 -35.13
CA PRO A 20 -36.08 -19.48 -34.12
C PRO A 20 -35.83 -20.06 -32.73
N SER A 21 -34.95 -19.44 -31.94
CA SER A 21 -34.96 -19.64 -30.49
C SER A 21 -34.67 -18.33 -29.78
N TYR A 22 -35.76 -17.73 -29.31
CA TYR A 22 -35.78 -16.59 -28.42
C TYR A 22 -35.31 -17.05 -27.05
N LEU A 23 -34.14 -16.57 -26.60
CA LEU A 23 -33.83 -16.43 -25.19
C LEU A 23 -33.31 -15.01 -25.01
N MET A 24 -34.23 -14.11 -24.65
CA MET A 24 -33.86 -12.85 -24.02
C MET A 24 -33.32 -13.18 -22.64
N ASP A 25 -32.01 -13.35 -22.56
CA ASP A 25 -31.28 -13.36 -21.30
C ASP A 25 -31.21 -11.90 -20.82
N ASN A 26 -32.29 -11.41 -20.21
CA ASN A 26 -32.32 -10.15 -19.48
C ASN A 26 -31.72 -10.37 -18.09
N THR A 27 -30.54 -10.97 -18.02
CA THR A 27 -29.75 -10.96 -16.80
C THR A 27 -29.25 -9.53 -16.62
N PRO A 28 -29.58 -8.84 -15.51
CA PRO A 28 -28.93 -7.59 -15.17
C PRO A 28 -27.43 -7.88 -15.20
N LYS A 29 -26.67 -7.19 -16.05
CA LYS A 29 -25.22 -7.13 -15.90
C LYS A 29 -24.95 -6.49 -14.55
N THR A 30 -24.87 -7.34 -13.52
CA THR A 30 -24.28 -6.99 -12.24
C THR A 30 -22.87 -6.56 -12.59
N ILE A 31 -22.66 -5.25 -12.57
CA ILE A 31 -21.33 -4.65 -12.48
C ILE A 31 -20.63 -5.45 -11.38
N PRO A 32 -19.49 -6.12 -11.63
CA PRO A 32 -18.76 -6.73 -10.54
C PRO A 32 -18.50 -5.61 -9.55
N ASN A 33 -19.17 -5.71 -8.41
CA ASN A 33 -18.90 -4.91 -7.25
C ASN A 33 -17.40 -5.08 -7.05
N VAL A 34 -16.62 -4.02 -7.29
CA VAL A 34 -15.22 -3.95 -6.89
C VAL A 34 -15.29 -3.82 -5.37
N GLU A 35 -15.70 -4.91 -4.73
CA GLU A 35 -15.45 -5.15 -3.33
C GLU A 35 -13.93 -5.13 -3.26
N ASN A 36 -13.40 -4.06 -2.67
CA ASN A 36 -11.99 -3.86 -2.38
C ASN A 36 -11.50 -5.11 -1.63
N ASN A 37 -11.08 -6.13 -2.39
CA ASN A 37 -10.29 -7.25 -1.89
C ASN A 37 -8.90 -6.67 -1.61
N LYS A 38 -8.81 -5.83 -0.57
CA LYS A 38 -7.53 -5.54 0.07
C LYS A 38 -7.10 -6.86 0.67
N GLU A 39 -6.20 -7.53 -0.03
CA GLU A 39 -5.56 -8.73 0.47
C GLU A 39 -4.99 -8.38 1.86
N PRO A 40 -5.35 -9.14 2.91
CA PRO A 40 -4.94 -8.78 4.26
C PRO A 40 -3.42 -8.79 4.33
N HIS A 41 -2.84 -7.70 4.85
CA HIS A 41 -1.39 -7.61 5.06
C HIS A 41 -0.90 -8.82 5.85
N PRO A 42 0.28 -9.38 5.52
CA PRO A 42 0.87 -10.44 6.33
C PRO A 42 0.93 -10.01 7.80
N VAL A 43 0.58 -10.92 8.72
CA VAL A 43 0.52 -10.60 10.15
C VAL A 43 1.89 -10.19 10.71
N VAL A 44 2.97 -10.71 10.11
CA VAL A 44 4.35 -10.45 10.54
C VAL A 44 5.00 -9.46 9.57
N ILE A 45 5.39 -8.30 10.09
CA ILE A 45 5.99 -7.21 9.31
C ILE A 45 7.23 -7.64 8.52
N ASP A 46 8.05 -8.56 9.02
CA ASP A 46 9.28 -9.00 8.34
C ASP A 46 9.04 -9.72 7.00
N MET A 47 7.80 -10.17 6.75
CA MET A 47 7.39 -10.80 5.50
C MET A 47 6.89 -9.79 4.45
N TRP A 48 6.80 -8.51 4.80
CA TRP A 48 6.27 -7.49 3.90
C TRP A 48 7.25 -7.19 2.77
N THR A 49 6.72 -7.16 1.55
CA THR A 49 7.40 -6.59 0.38
C THR A 49 7.23 -5.07 0.36
N GLU A 50 7.90 -4.39 -0.57
CA GLU A 50 7.75 -2.95 -0.79
C GLU A 50 6.30 -2.56 -1.11
N ASP A 51 5.58 -3.39 -1.86
CA ASP A 51 4.17 -3.16 -2.18
C ASP A 51 3.27 -3.24 -0.94
N HIS A 52 3.56 -4.15 -0.01
CA HIS A 52 2.82 -4.24 1.26
C HIS A 52 3.04 -2.98 2.10
N VAL A 53 4.29 -2.49 2.19
CA VAL A 53 4.62 -1.24 2.90
C VAL A 53 3.87 -0.06 2.28
N LYS A 54 3.90 0.06 0.95
CA LYS A 54 3.19 1.12 0.23
C LYS A 54 1.69 1.05 0.45
N SER A 55 1.11 -0.15 0.34
CA SER A 55 -0.33 -0.35 0.57
C SER A 55 -0.71 -0.03 2.01
N PHE A 56 0.09 -0.43 3.00
CA PHE A 56 -0.14 -0.06 4.41
C PHE A 56 -0.17 1.46 4.61
N LEU A 57 0.80 2.19 4.05
CA LEU A 57 0.84 3.65 4.18
C LEU A 57 -0.39 4.30 3.54
N LEU A 58 -0.81 3.83 2.37
CA LEU A 58 -2.02 4.32 1.71
C LEU A 58 -3.31 3.95 2.47
N ASP A 59 -3.38 2.74 3.02
CA ASP A 59 -4.54 2.24 3.77
C ASP A 59 -4.77 3.01 5.07
N LYS A 60 -3.71 3.57 5.64
CA LYS A 60 -3.72 4.31 6.91
C LYS A 60 -3.65 5.82 6.75
N GLU A 61 -3.83 6.33 5.53
CA GLU A 61 -3.76 7.77 5.23
C GLU A 61 -2.40 8.39 5.64
N LEU A 62 -1.32 7.63 5.46
CA LEU A 62 0.07 8.00 5.75
C LEU A 62 0.86 8.28 4.46
N ASP A 63 0.20 8.78 3.42
CA ASP A 63 0.81 9.06 2.11
C ASP A 63 1.96 10.07 2.20
N ALA A 64 1.95 10.94 3.22
CA ALA A 64 3.04 11.87 3.50
C ALA A 64 4.39 11.19 3.77
N LEU A 65 4.39 9.92 4.22
CA LEU A 65 5.61 9.14 4.48
C LEU A 65 6.12 8.39 3.24
N LEU A 66 5.31 8.26 2.17
CA LEU A 66 5.71 7.55 0.96
C LEU A 66 7.05 8.01 0.38
N PRO A 67 7.38 9.31 0.30
CA PRO A 67 8.65 9.74 -0.31
C PRO A 67 9.89 9.25 0.44
N VAL A 68 9.76 8.98 1.74
CA VAL A 68 10.88 8.55 2.59
C VAL A 68 10.92 7.03 2.74
N MET A 69 9.76 6.38 2.64
CA MET A 69 9.62 4.93 2.77
C MET A 69 9.55 4.19 1.42
N GLU A 70 9.71 4.92 0.31
CA GLU A 70 9.79 4.34 -1.03
C GLU A 70 10.97 3.36 -1.12
N GLY A 71 10.69 2.12 -1.55
CA GLY A 71 11.68 1.05 -1.61
C GLY A 71 11.99 0.35 -0.27
N MET A 72 11.30 0.70 0.81
CA MET A 72 11.43 -0.05 2.06
C MET A 72 10.59 -1.33 2.01
N ASN A 73 11.23 -2.46 2.32
CA ASN A 73 10.52 -3.69 2.66
C ASN A 73 10.26 -3.78 4.17
N GLY A 74 9.55 -4.83 4.58
CA GLY A 74 9.16 -5.07 5.97
C GLY A 74 10.28 -5.05 6.99
N LYS A 75 11.44 -5.63 6.67
CA LYS A 75 12.58 -5.68 7.59
C LYS A 75 13.16 -4.29 7.85
N ILE A 76 13.29 -3.49 6.79
CA ILE A 76 13.79 -2.11 6.88
C ILE A 76 12.78 -1.26 7.66
N LEU A 77 11.49 -1.41 7.36
CA LEU A 77 10.43 -0.70 8.06
C LEU A 77 10.37 -1.06 9.55
N HIS A 78 10.53 -2.32 9.89
CA HIS A 78 10.60 -2.80 11.26
C HIS A 78 11.79 -2.21 12.03
N GLN A 79 12.97 -2.15 11.40
CA GLN A 79 14.13 -1.48 11.97
C GLN A 79 13.89 0.03 12.15
N ALA A 80 13.29 0.68 11.15
CA ALA A 80 12.92 2.10 11.21
C ALA A 80 11.98 2.39 12.37
N TYR A 81 11.00 1.53 12.62
CA TYR A 81 10.12 1.64 13.78
C TYR A 81 10.90 1.61 15.10
N PHE A 82 11.84 0.68 15.28
CA PHE A 82 12.63 0.64 16.51
C PHE A 82 13.52 1.87 16.71
N MET A 83 14.08 2.42 15.62
CA MET A 83 14.79 3.69 15.69
C MET A 83 13.86 4.84 16.13
N CYS A 84 12.63 4.86 15.61
CA CYS A 84 11.61 5.83 16.04
C CYS A 84 11.24 5.66 17.51
N GLN A 85 11.12 4.42 18.01
CA GLN A 85 10.85 4.17 19.44
C GLN A 85 12.01 4.62 20.34
N ALA A 86 13.26 4.41 19.92
CA ALA A 86 14.44 4.79 20.70
C ALA A 86 14.62 6.32 20.82
N ASN A 87 14.24 7.08 19.79
CA ASN A 87 14.36 8.54 19.77
C ASN A 87 13.19 9.19 19.01
N GLN A 88 12.01 9.23 19.62
CA GLN A 88 10.79 9.68 18.94
C GLN A 88 10.87 11.12 18.42
N GLN A 89 11.40 12.05 19.22
CA GLN A 89 11.47 13.47 18.83
C GLN A 89 12.49 13.70 17.72
N GLY A 90 13.69 13.13 17.85
CA GLY A 90 14.73 13.26 16.83
C GLY A 90 14.30 12.65 15.51
N MET A 91 13.72 11.45 15.54
CA MET A 91 13.26 10.77 14.33
C MET A 91 12.10 11.49 13.66
N PHE A 92 11.16 12.06 14.42
CA PHE A 92 10.11 12.91 13.84
C PHE A 92 10.70 14.11 13.08
N LEU A 93 11.66 14.82 13.67
CA LEU A 93 12.28 15.98 13.02
C LEU A 93 13.06 15.57 11.77
N SER A 94 13.82 14.48 11.82
CA SER A 94 14.55 13.95 10.66
C SER A 94 13.61 13.52 9.53
N LEU A 95 12.58 12.73 9.84
CA LEU A 95 11.59 12.30 8.83
C LEU A 95 10.84 13.50 8.24
N LYS A 96 10.48 14.48 9.07
CA LYS A 96 9.82 15.70 8.60
C LYS A 96 10.72 16.49 7.65
N GLU A 97 12.01 16.58 7.94
CA GLU A 97 12.98 17.22 7.04
C GLU A 97 13.08 16.47 5.70
N ASP A 98 13.19 15.14 5.73
CA ASP A 98 13.29 14.33 4.52
C ASP A 98 12.01 14.37 3.66
N VAL A 99 10.84 14.35 4.29
CA VAL A 99 9.55 14.56 3.60
C VAL A 99 9.51 15.96 2.97
N ASN A 100 9.92 17.00 3.70
CA ASN A 100 9.93 18.37 3.16
C ASN A 100 10.91 18.53 1.98
N ARG A 101 12.06 17.82 2.01
CA ARG A 101 13.03 17.81 0.90
C ARG A 101 12.44 17.22 -0.38
N SER A 102 11.53 16.24 -0.26
CA SER A 102 10.83 15.67 -1.41
C SER A 102 9.87 16.65 -2.09
N GLN A 103 9.46 17.72 -1.40
CA GLN A 103 8.46 18.71 -1.84
C GLN A 103 7.09 18.12 -2.22
N ARG A 104 6.83 16.85 -1.89
CA ARG A 104 5.57 16.15 -2.22
C ARG A 104 4.51 16.26 -1.14
N ALA A 105 4.92 16.37 0.12
CA ALA A 105 4.02 16.37 1.26
C ALA A 105 4.62 17.15 2.44
N THR A 106 3.84 17.29 3.51
CA THR A 106 4.30 17.78 4.81
C THR A 106 3.93 16.75 5.86
N LEU A 107 4.91 16.27 6.62
CA LEU A 107 4.66 15.34 7.70
C LEU A 107 4.14 16.08 8.93
N SER A 108 2.91 15.80 9.34
CA SER A 108 2.38 16.30 10.60
C SER A 108 2.79 15.40 11.77
N LEU A 109 2.75 15.95 12.99
CA LEU A 109 2.99 15.15 14.20
C LEU A 109 1.92 14.05 14.35
N LYS A 110 0.68 14.33 13.93
CA LYS A 110 -0.41 13.36 13.97
C LYS A 110 -0.06 12.14 13.12
N ASP A 111 0.35 12.34 11.87
CA ASP A 111 0.65 11.25 10.93
C ASP A 111 1.81 10.39 11.46
N TYR A 112 2.84 11.02 12.02
CA TYR A 112 3.96 10.31 12.64
C TYR A 112 3.52 9.44 13.82
N LEU A 113 2.65 9.96 14.70
CA LEU A 113 2.14 9.19 15.84
C LEU A 113 1.20 8.07 15.38
N THR A 114 0.34 8.34 14.39
CA THR A 114 -0.52 7.32 13.76
C THR A 114 0.30 6.21 13.14
N PHE A 115 1.40 6.54 12.45
CA PHE A 115 2.34 5.55 11.94
C PHE A 115 2.85 4.61 13.04
N LEU A 116 3.33 5.16 14.17
CA LEU A 116 3.85 4.36 15.27
C LEU A 116 2.79 3.48 15.94
N GLU A 117 1.55 3.95 16.02
CA GLU A 117 0.45 3.20 16.62
C GLU A 117 0.01 2.05 15.71
N GLU A 118 -0.17 2.33 14.42
CA GLU A 118 -0.69 1.37 13.44
C GLU A 118 0.32 0.25 13.14
N ILE A 119 1.61 0.59 13.00
CA ILE A 119 2.64 -0.41 12.70
C ILE A 119 2.89 -1.37 13.87
N LYS A 120 2.67 -0.93 15.11
CA LYS A 120 2.87 -1.73 16.32
C LYS A 120 2.05 -3.02 16.33
N ILE A 121 0.91 -3.04 15.64
CA ILE A 121 0.02 -4.20 15.54
C ILE A 121 0.70 -5.39 14.83
N TYR A 122 1.64 -5.10 13.92
CA TYR A 122 2.32 -6.10 13.09
C TYR A 122 3.69 -6.51 13.62
N ILE A 123 4.11 -5.90 14.73
CA ILE A 123 5.39 -6.17 15.38
C ILE A 123 5.13 -7.21 16.46
N PRO A 124 5.70 -8.42 16.36
CA PRO A 124 5.50 -9.44 17.38
C PRO A 124 5.97 -8.90 18.72
N PHE A 125 5.14 -9.04 19.75
CA PHE A 125 5.55 -8.79 21.13
C PHE A 125 6.68 -9.77 21.46
N THR A 126 7.91 -9.35 21.27
CA THR A 126 9.02 -9.96 21.99
C THR A 126 8.82 -9.51 23.42
N ALA A 127 8.14 -10.33 24.22
CA ALA A 127 8.24 -10.23 25.67
C ALA A 127 9.73 -10.19 25.97
N SER A 128 10.23 -9.01 26.29
CA SER A 128 11.61 -8.80 26.70
C SER A 128 11.84 -9.72 27.88
N ASN A 129 12.62 -10.79 27.66
CA ASN A 129 13.24 -11.52 28.75
C ASN A 129 13.85 -10.47 29.68
N SER A 130 13.36 -10.44 30.91
CA SER A 130 13.99 -9.73 32.02
C SER A 130 15.38 -10.32 32.23
N LEU A 131 16.39 -9.83 31.51
CA LEU A 131 17.76 -9.96 31.98
C LEU A 131 17.95 -8.89 33.04
N ASN A 132 17.89 -9.35 34.29
CA ASN A 132 18.34 -8.67 35.49
C ASN A 132 19.56 -7.77 35.20
N PRO A 133 19.59 -6.51 35.66
CA PRO A 133 20.86 -5.83 35.90
C PRO A 133 21.49 -6.51 37.11
N ALA A 134 22.17 -7.64 36.88
CA ALA A 134 23.11 -8.18 37.84
C ALA A 134 24.21 -7.13 38.00
N SER A 135 24.11 -6.42 39.12
CA SER A 135 25.16 -5.69 39.82
C SER A 135 26.57 -6.12 39.39
N SER A 136 27.34 -5.15 38.90
CA SER A 136 28.78 -5.13 39.13
C SER A 136 29.17 -3.70 39.40
N VAL A 137 29.11 -3.38 40.69
CA VAL A 137 29.86 -2.29 41.30
C VAL A 137 31.34 -2.66 41.15
N CYS A 138 32.02 -2.10 40.15
CA CYS A 138 33.48 -2.02 40.19
C CYS A 138 33.86 -0.79 41.01
N ASN A 139 33.89 -0.96 42.33
CA ASN A 139 34.86 -0.23 43.14
C ASN A 139 36.24 -0.70 42.67
N LEU A 140 37.00 0.18 42.03
CA LEU A 140 38.45 0.07 42.03
C LEU A 140 39.02 1.32 42.68
N MET A 141 39.88 1.03 43.65
CA MET A 141 40.57 1.87 44.62
C MET A 141 41.18 3.15 44.07
#